data_AF-A0A929QTI0-F1
#
_entry.id   AF-A0A929QTI0-F1
#
_cell.length_a   1.000
_cell.length_b   1.000
_cell.length_c   1.000
_cell.angle_alpha   90.00
_cell.angle_beta   90.00
_cell.angle_gamma   90.00
#
_symmetry.space_group_name_H-M   'P 1'
#
loop_
_entity.id
_entity.type
_entity.pdbx_description
1 polymer ?
#
loop_
_entity_poly.entity_id
_entity_poly.type
_entity_poly.pdbx_seq_one_letter_code
_entity_poly.pdbx_strand_id
1 'polypeptide(L)' 'MNRVRELRQSRKLSQLALAKEVGVARQTINLIENDKYNPSLDLCLKLAYALETDLNTLFWEVELHEANTQA' A
#
# COMPACT_ATOMS: atom_id res chain seq x y z
N MET A 1 10.17 -0.86 -2.62
CA MET A 1 9.14 -0.17 -3.42
C MET A 1 7.80 -0.52 -2.81
N ASN A 2 6.97 0.47 -2.45
CA ASN A 2 5.60 0.21 -1.98
C ASN A 2 4.58 0.34 -3.12
N ARG A 3 3.44 -0.34 -3.00
CA ARG A 3 2.38 -0.34 -4.02
C ARG A 3 1.19 0.58 -3.67
N VAL A 4 1.36 1.45 -2.68
CA VAL A 4 0.28 2.36 -2.20
C VAL A 4 -0.23 3.25 -3.32
N ARG A 5 0.66 3.81 -4.17
CA ARG A 5 0.26 4.66 -5.28
C ARG A 5 -0.58 3.90 -6.32
N GLU A 6 -0.11 2.73 -6.72
CA GLU A 6 -0.74 1.87 -7.72
C GLU A 6 -2.16 1.49 -7.27
N LEU A 7 -2.28 0.94 -6.06
CA LEU A 7 -3.56 0.48 -5.50
C LEU A 7 -4.52 1.63 -5.17
N ARG A 8 -3.99 2.81 -4.79
CA ARG A 8 -4.82 4.00 -4.62
C ARG A 8 -5.40 4.47 -5.96
N GLN A 9 -4.59 4.47 -7.02
CA GLN A 9 -5.01 4.88 -8.35
C GLN A 9 -6.01 3.90 -8.98
N SER A 10 -5.84 2.59 -8.79
CA SER A 10 -6.79 1.58 -9.27
C SER A 10 -8.17 1.77 -8.66
N ARG A 11 -8.24 2.25 -7.41
CA ARG A 11 -9.48 2.64 -6.71
C ARG A 11 -9.97 4.06 -6.99
N LYS A 12 -9.32 4.80 -7.90
CA LYS A 12 -9.67 6.19 -8.25
C LYS A 12 -9.67 7.15 -7.05
N LEU A 13 -8.88 6.84 -6.01
CA LEU A 13 -8.76 7.69 -4.83
C LEU A 13 -7.69 8.77 -5.05
N SER A 14 -7.97 10.00 -4.63
CA SER A 14 -6.91 11.02 -4.51
C SER A 14 -6.07 10.76 -3.25
N GLN A 15 -4.85 11.31 -3.19
CA GLN A 15 -4.03 11.24 -1.96
C GLN A 15 -4.77 11.84 -0.75
N LEU A 16 -5.57 12.90 -0.97
CA LEU A 16 -6.36 13.52 0.09
C LEU A 16 -7.50 12.61 0.57
N ALA A 17 -8.14 11.88 -0.34
CA ALA A 17 -9.20 10.94 0.02
C ALA A 17 -8.65 9.80 0.88
N LEU A 18 -7.58 9.13 0.43
CA LEU A 18 -6.93 8.07 1.20
C LEU A 18 -6.42 8.58 2.56
N ALA A 19 -5.83 9.78 2.59
CA ALA A 19 -5.35 10.38 3.82
C ALA A 19 -6.47 10.60 4.85
N LYS A 20 -7.65 11.07 4.41
CA LYS A 20 -8.82 11.23 5.27
C LYS A 20 -9.31 9.89 5.81
N GLU A 21 -9.33 8.86 4.97
CA GLU A 21 -9.79 7.52 5.34
C GLU A 21 -8.91 6.86 6.39
N VAL A 22 -7.58 6.98 6.25
CA VAL A 22 -6.61 6.40 7.20
C VAL A 22 -6.22 7.35 8.35
N GLY A 23 -6.81 8.54 8.40
CA GLY A 23 -6.64 9.49 9.50
C GLY A 23 -5.28 10.18 9.56
N VAL A 24 -4.67 10.53 8.42
CA VAL A 24 -3.38 11.21 8.32
C VAL A 24 -3.44 12.45 7.42
N ALA A 25 -2.36 13.24 7.39
CA ALA A 25 -2.26 14.35 6.46
C ALA A 25 -2.01 13.85 5.02
N ARG A 26 -2.48 14.59 4.00
CA ARG A 26 -2.17 14.30 2.58
C ARG A 26 -0.67 14.12 2.33
N GLN A 27 0.15 14.92 3.01
CA GLN A 27 1.60 14.85 2.89
C GLN A 27 2.18 13.52 3.38
N THR A 28 1.56 12.88 4.38
CA THR A 28 1.96 11.55 4.84
C THR A 28 1.82 10.52 3.72
N ILE A 29 0.68 10.51 3.02
CA ILE A 29 0.47 9.63 1.85
C ILE A 29 1.51 9.91 0.77
N ASN A 30 1.77 11.19 0.45
CA ASN A 30 2.79 11.57 -0.52
C ASN A 30 4.19 11.04 -0.14
N LEU A 31 4.60 11.16 1.13
CA LEU A 31 5.89 10.67 1.58
C LEU A 31 5.97 9.14 1.51
N ILE A 32 4.90 8.43 1.87
CA ILE A 32 4.83 6.97 1.74
C ILE A 32 4.98 6.56 0.28
N GLU A 33 4.20 7.13 -0.62
CA GLU A 33 4.25 6.79 -2.06
C GLU A 33 5.60 7.04 -2.74
N ASN A 34 6.46 7.85 -2.14
CA ASN A 34 7.80 8.13 -2.67
C ASN A 34 8.91 7.49 -1.81
N ASP A 35 8.57 6.51 -0.96
CA ASP A 35 9.49 5.80 -0.07
C ASP A 35 10.31 6.75 0.84
N LYS A 36 9.74 7.91 1.19
CA LYS A 36 10.36 8.95 2.04
C LYS A 36 9.93 8.89 3.50
N TYR A 37 9.00 8.00 3.83
CA TYR A 37 8.52 7.80 5.19
C TYR A 37 8.24 6.32 5.43
N ASN A 38 8.76 5.80 6.53
CA ASN A 38 8.45 4.45 7.00
C ASN A 38 7.23 4.53 7.94
N PRO A 39 6.02 4.12 7.49
CA PRO A 39 4.82 4.15 8.31
C PRO A 39 4.90 3.20 9.51
N SER A 40 4.14 3.49 10.57
CA SER A 40 3.94 2.54 11.67
C SER A 40 3.13 1.33 11.20
N LEU A 41 3.24 0.20 11.91
CA LEU A 41 2.45 -1.01 11.61
C LEU A 41 0.93 -0.72 11.60
N ASP A 42 0.45 0.11 12.52
CA ASP A 42 -0.95 0.57 12.56
C ASP A 42 -1.34 1.30 11.27
N LEU A 43 -0.49 2.19 10.77
CA LEU A 43 -0.75 2.90 9.52
C LEU A 43 -0.68 1.96 8.30
N CYS A 44 0.24 0.99 8.31
CA CYS A 44 0.30 -0.04 7.28
C CYS A 44 -1.00 -0.85 7.22
N LEU A 45 -1.54 -1.26 8.37
CA LEU A 45 -2.81 -1.99 8.47
C LEU A 45 -3.98 -1.16 7.97
N LYS A 46 -4.06 0.11 8.39
CA LYS A 46 -5.09 1.05 7.91
C LYS A 46 -5.05 1.23 6.40
N LEU A 47 -3.86 1.36 5.82
CA LEU A 47 -3.67 1.47 4.37
C LEU A 47 -4.08 0.18 3.66
N ALA A 48 -3.71 -0.98 4.19
CA ALA A 48 -4.10 -2.27 3.63
C ALA A 48 -5.63 -2.43 3.61
N TYR A 49 -6.31 -2.07 4.70
CA TYR A 49 -7.77 -2.11 4.75
C TYR A 49 -8.44 -1.10 3.82
N ALA A 50 -8.00 0.16 3.81
CA ALA A 50 -8.54 1.20 2.93
C ALA A 50 -8.32 0.88 1.44
N LEU A 51 -7.24 0.16 1.14
CA LEU A 51 -6.90 -0.30 -0.21
C LEU A 51 -7.26 -1.78 -0.40
N GLU A 52 -8.24 -2.31 0.36
CA GLU A 52 -8.77 -3.68 0.35
C GLU A 52 -7.74 -4.70 -0.18
N THR A 53 -6.62 -4.77 0.51
CA THR A 53 -5.47 -5.61 0.21
C THR A 53 -4.83 -6.06 1.53
N ASP A 54 -3.76 -6.83 1.44
CA ASP A 54 -2.96 -7.25 2.59
C ASP A 54 -1.58 -6.56 2.59
N LEU A 55 -0.85 -6.67 3.70
CA LEU A 55 0.47 -6.05 3.79
C LEU A 55 1.47 -6.63 2.78
N ASN A 56 1.46 -7.96 2.52
CA ASN A 56 2.34 -8.63 1.55
C ASN A 56 2.19 -7.98 0.18
N THR A 57 0.96 -7.85 -0.29
CA THR A 57 0.64 -7.20 -1.55
C THR A 57 1.01 -5.71 -1.56
N LEU A 58 0.86 -5.01 -0.42
CA LEU A 58 1.04 -3.55 -0.36
C LEU A 58 2.52 -3.12 -0.25
N PHE A 59 3.36 -3.89 0.43
CA PHE A 59 4.73 -3.48 0.79
C PHE A 59 5.84 -4.46 0.38
N TRP A 60 5.52 -5.70 0.03
CA TRP A 60 6.52 -6.70 -0.34
C TRP A 60 6.39 -7.11 -1.81
N GLU A 61 7.52 -7.44 -2.42
CA GLU A 61 7.52 -8.09 -3.72
C GLU A 61 7.22 -9.58 -3.50
N VAL A 62 6.08 -10.03 -4.01
CA VAL A 62 5.76 -11.46 -4.00
C VAL A 62 6.54 -12.09 -5.15
N GLU A 63 7.69 -12.67 -4.83
CA GLU A 63 8.36 -13.59 -5.74
C GLU A 63 7.43 -14.79 -5.94
N LEU A 64 6.81 -14.87 -7.12
CA LEU A 64 6.10 -16.07 -7.53
C LEU A 64 7.17 -17.15 -7.74
N HIS A 65 7.45 -17.95 -6.71
CA HIS A 65 8.09 -19.22 -6.94
C HIS A 65 7.15 -20.06 -7.81
N GLU A 66 7.50 -20.23 -9.08
CA GLU A 66 6.90 -21.23 -9.94
C GLU A 66 7.02 -22.56 -9.18
N ALA A 67 5.89 -23.06 -8.69
CA ALA A 67 5.83 -24.39 -8.14
C ALA A 67 6.25 -25.34 -9.27
N ASN A 68 7.45 -25.91 -9.15
CA ASN A 68 7.93 -26.98 -10.02
C ASN A 68 6.85 -28.05 -10.11
N THR A 69 6.03 -27.98 -11.15
CA THR A 69 5.13 -29.06 -11.52
C THR A 69 6.00 -30.03 -12.32
N GLN A 70 6.77 -30.83 -11.60
CA GLN A 70 7.30 -32.08 -12.14
C GLN A 70 6.23 -33.15 -11.90
N ALA A 71 5.51 -33.46 -12.97
CA ALA A 71 4.80 -34.73 -13.14
C ALA A 71 5.39 -35.42 -14.38
#